data_AF-A0A523GD30-F1
#
_entry.id   AF-A0A523GD30-F1
#
_cell.length_a   1.000
_cell.length_b   1.000
_cell.length_c   1.000
_cell.angle_alpha   90.00
_cell.angle_beta   90.00
_cell.angle_gamma   90.00
#
_symmetry.space_group_name_H-M   'P 1'
#
loop_
_entity.id
_entity.type
_entity.pdbx_description
1 polymer ?
#
loop_
_entity_poly.entity_id
_entity_poly.type
_entity_poly.pdbx_seq_one_letter_code
_entity_poly.pdbx_strand_id
1 'polypeptide(L)'
;MSKKKSRSVKKRKPSVPPAWTSFWEKQTEAWQHVVIILVLLSVSIGFFAPIHFSSKQLIGGDTIHWSGMANAMHSYEQQTGIKALWSPNAFAGMPGYLISYPLDIPQLDSVFGFLRGFIWPSSHLILLLIGTYLLTWYLSEDKIASLFSAIAFGLTTYLPIILIAGHNSKFVALAWAPWLLLAFAYGLRNPSFKSALLLALVAALNLRAGISRSPTMRDSSRPSSGSLRE
;
A
#
# COMPACT_ATOMS: atom_id res chain seq x y z
N MET A 1 28.93 -34.66 48.35
CA MET A 1 27.78 -33.77 48.66
C MET A 1 28.04 -32.38 48.11
N SER A 2 27.40 -32.00 47.00
CA SER A 2 27.54 -30.65 46.41
C SER A 2 26.25 -29.87 46.60
N LYS A 3 26.27 -28.83 47.45
CA LYS A 3 25.12 -27.95 47.71
C LYS A 3 24.98 -26.94 46.56
N LYS A 4 24.00 -27.14 45.67
CA LYS A 4 23.56 -26.12 44.70
C LYS A 4 22.99 -24.91 45.46
N LYS A 5 23.68 -23.77 45.43
CA LYS A 5 23.14 -22.47 45.88
C LYS A 5 22.08 -22.01 44.88
N SER A 6 20.82 -22.05 45.29
CA SER A 6 19.70 -21.39 44.59
C SER A 6 19.94 -19.87 44.57
N ARG A 7 20.14 -19.30 43.38
CA ARG A 7 20.15 -17.84 43.18
C ARG A 7 18.71 -17.36 43.19
N SER A 8 18.28 -16.67 44.25
CA SER A 8 16.97 -16.02 44.29
C SER A 8 16.91 -14.90 43.25
N VAL A 9 16.05 -15.05 42.24
CA VAL A 9 15.76 -13.98 41.28
C VAL A 9 14.97 -12.89 42.03
N LYS A 10 15.64 -11.77 42.32
CA LYS A 10 15.02 -10.58 42.90
C LYS A 10 13.96 -10.06 41.93
N LYS A 11 12.66 -10.24 42.26
CA LYS A 11 11.55 -9.67 41.47
C LYS A 11 11.74 -8.14 41.41
N ARG A 12 11.95 -7.61 40.19
CA ARG A 12 12.02 -6.16 39.97
C ARG A 12 10.66 -5.56 40.35
N LYS A 13 10.68 -4.50 41.15
CA LYS A 13 9.46 -3.73 41.47
C LYS A 13 8.91 -3.13 40.16
N PRO A 14 7.59 -3.11 39.94
CA PRO A 14 7.01 -2.46 38.78
C PRO A 14 7.42 -0.98 38.80
N SER A 15 8.06 -0.51 37.72
CA SER A 15 8.44 0.89 37.56
C SER A 15 7.19 1.73 37.44
N VAL A 16 7.09 2.81 38.22
CA VAL A 16 6.01 3.80 38.06
C VAL A 16 6.10 4.35 36.63
N PRO A 17 5.01 4.28 35.84
CA PRO A 17 5.06 4.78 34.48
C PRO A 17 5.24 6.31 34.48
N PRO A 18 5.98 6.86 33.51
CA PRO A 18 6.31 8.29 33.48
C PRO A 18 5.04 9.15 33.33
N ALA A 19 5.05 10.34 33.93
CA ALA A 19 3.85 11.18 34.09
C ALA A 19 3.08 11.49 32.79
N TRP A 20 3.73 11.45 31.63
CA TRP A 20 3.07 11.66 30.33
C TRP A 20 2.17 10.50 29.91
N THR A 21 2.42 9.26 30.36
CA THR A 21 1.51 8.13 30.08
C THR A 21 0.20 8.29 30.84
N SER A 22 0.24 8.92 32.02
CA SER A 22 -0.95 9.15 32.83
C SER A 22 -1.96 10.08 32.17
N PHE A 23 -1.52 10.96 31.25
CA PHE A 23 -2.43 11.72 30.42
C PHE A 23 -3.05 10.79 29.39
N TRP A 24 -2.23 10.12 28.58
CA TRP A 24 -2.65 9.21 27.51
C TRP A 24 -3.65 8.14 27.97
N GLU A 25 -3.37 7.49 29.09
CA GLU A 25 -4.21 6.44 29.69
C GLU A 25 -5.57 6.97 30.18
N LYS A 26 -5.72 8.28 30.42
CA LYS A 26 -7.00 8.87 30.85
C LYS A 26 -7.98 9.10 29.71
N GLN A 27 -7.52 9.14 28.45
CA GLN A 27 -8.42 9.33 27.32
C GLN A 27 -9.11 8.02 26.91
N THR A 28 -10.23 8.15 26.20
CA THR A 28 -10.97 6.99 25.70
C THR A 28 -10.15 6.21 24.68
N GLU A 29 -10.37 4.90 24.66
CA GLU A 29 -9.69 3.98 23.73
C GLU A 29 -9.83 4.44 22.26
N ALA A 30 -11.03 4.88 21.88
CA ALA A 30 -11.31 5.40 20.53
C ALA A 30 -10.51 6.66 20.20
N TRP A 31 -10.39 7.59 21.15
CA TRP A 31 -9.61 8.81 20.95
C TRP A 31 -8.13 8.51 20.71
N GLN A 32 -7.57 7.56 21.45
CA GLN A 32 -6.18 7.12 21.26
C GLN A 32 -5.94 6.58 19.84
N HIS A 33 -6.86 5.76 19.29
CA HIS A 33 -6.77 5.28 17.92
C HIS A 33 -6.85 6.41 16.89
N VAL A 34 -7.75 7.39 17.10
CA VAL A 34 -7.89 8.55 16.20
C VAL A 34 -6.60 9.37 16.17
N VAL A 35 -6.01 9.67 17.34
CA VAL A 35 -4.74 10.41 17.42
C VAL A 35 -3.62 9.66 16.70
N ILE A 36 -3.51 8.34 16.90
CA ILE A 36 -2.52 7.50 16.21
C ILE A 36 -2.70 7.55 14.69
N ILE A 37 -3.93 7.39 14.20
CA ILE A 37 -4.22 7.45 12.77
C ILE A 37 -3.85 8.81 12.19
N LEU A 38 -4.12 9.91 12.91
CA LEU A 38 -3.72 11.26 12.51
C LEU A 38 -2.19 11.40 12.44
N VAL A 39 -1.46 10.85 13.42
CA VAL A 39 0.02 10.84 13.38
C VAL A 39 0.54 10.09 12.16
N LEU A 40 0.00 8.90 11.87
CA LEU A 40 0.38 8.11 10.69
C LEU A 40 0.06 8.85 9.37
N LEU A 41 -1.08 9.55 9.32
CA LEU A 41 -1.45 10.40 8.19
C LEU A 41 -0.42 11.53 7.98
N SER A 42 -0.04 12.23 9.05
CA SER A 42 0.98 13.27 9.00
C SER A 42 2.34 12.74 8.55
N VAL A 43 2.74 11.55 9.02
CA VAL A 43 3.99 10.91 8.58
C VAL A 43 3.97 10.62 7.07
N SER A 44 2.87 10.08 6.53
CA SER A 44 2.78 9.79 5.09
C SER A 44 2.80 11.06 4.23
N ILE A 45 2.06 12.10 4.63
CA ILE A 45 2.05 13.38 3.92
C ILE A 45 3.42 14.05 4.00
N GLY A 46 4.06 14.03 5.17
CA GLY A 46 5.40 14.59 5.37
C GLY A 46 6.46 13.88 4.53
N PHE A 47 6.40 12.55 4.45
CA PHE A 47 7.34 11.75 3.64
C PHE A 47 7.27 12.11 2.15
N PHE A 48 6.07 12.39 1.65
CA PHE A 48 5.83 12.80 0.26
C PHE A 48 5.62 14.30 0.08
N ALA A 49 6.04 15.13 1.04
CA ALA A 49 5.87 16.57 0.99
C ALA A 49 6.39 17.21 -0.32
N PRO A 50 7.55 16.82 -0.88
CA PRO A 50 8.01 17.37 -2.15
C PRO A 50 7.08 17.09 -3.35
N ILE A 51 6.32 15.98 -3.30
CA ILE A 51 5.39 15.60 -4.36
C ILE A 51 4.14 16.48 -4.28
N HIS A 52 3.60 16.66 -3.07
CA HIS A 52 2.37 17.42 -2.86
C HIS A 52 2.56 18.93 -2.95
N PHE A 53 3.70 19.45 -2.48
CA PHE A 53 3.91 20.89 -2.32
C PHE A 53 4.90 21.51 -3.30
N SER A 54 5.68 20.70 -4.04
CA SER A 54 6.74 21.22 -4.94
C SER A 54 6.56 20.80 -6.40
N SER A 55 5.35 20.39 -6.79
CA SER A 55 4.98 19.91 -8.14
C SER A 55 5.92 18.85 -8.75
N LYS A 56 6.72 18.17 -7.92
CA LYS A 56 7.62 17.11 -8.35
C LYS A 56 6.83 15.84 -8.61
N GLN A 57 7.07 15.20 -9.74
CA GLN A 57 6.46 13.91 -10.07
C GLN A 57 7.48 12.78 -9.90
N LEU A 58 7.01 11.64 -9.39
CA LEU A 58 7.76 10.40 -9.42
C LEU A 58 7.61 9.77 -10.80
N ILE A 59 8.62 9.96 -11.65
CA ILE A 59 8.70 9.27 -12.95
C ILE A 59 9.78 8.19 -12.82
N GLY A 60 9.34 6.95 -12.66
CA GLY A 60 10.25 5.81 -12.56
C GLY A 60 10.71 5.34 -13.93
N GLY A 61 11.96 4.87 -14.01
CA GLY A 61 12.54 4.32 -15.25
C GLY A 61 11.68 3.21 -15.85
N ASP A 62 11.10 2.33 -15.04
CA ASP A 62 10.23 1.24 -15.52
C ASP A 62 8.94 1.76 -16.14
N THR A 63 8.41 2.89 -15.63
CA THR A 63 7.21 3.53 -16.19
C THR A 63 7.48 4.07 -17.59
N ILE A 64 8.66 4.68 -17.80
CA ILE A 64 9.09 5.19 -19.10
C ILE A 64 9.27 4.03 -20.09
N HIS A 65 10.01 2.98 -19.70
CA HIS A 65 10.23 1.82 -20.57
C HIS A 65 8.92 1.11 -20.93
N TRP A 66 8.02 0.91 -19.97
CA TRP A 66 6.71 0.34 -20.21
C TRP A 66 5.88 1.17 -21.19
N SER A 67 5.86 2.50 -21.03
CA SER A 67 5.14 3.39 -21.93
C SER A 67 5.67 3.29 -23.37
N GLY A 68 6.99 3.20 -23.54
CA GLY A 68 7.61 2.95 -24.85
C GLY A 68 7.14 1.64 -25.48
N MET A 69 7.15 0.54 -24.73
CA MET A 69 6.69 -0.78 -25.21
C MET A 69 5.19 -0.81 -25.54
N ALA A 70 4.36 -0.12 -24.74
CA ALA A 70 2.92 -0.07 -24.91
C ALA A 70 2.47 0.86 -26.05
N ASN A 71 3.32 1.81 -26.47
CA ASN A 71 2.94 2.85 -27.43
C ASN A 71 2.43 2.27 -28.76
N ALA A 72 3.15 1.31 -29.37
CA ALA A 72 2.75 0.69 -30.62
C ALA A 72 1.40 -0.05 -30.51
N MET A 73 1.16 -0.70 -29.37
CA MET A 73 -0.11 -1.37 -29.08
C MET A 73 -1.26 -0.38 -28.97
N HIS A 74 -1.05 0.74 -28.29
CA HIS A 74 -2.03 1.81 -28.15
C HIS A 74 -2.32 2.52 -29.47
N SER A 75 -1.30 2.78 -30.30
CA SER A 75 -1.51 3.35 -31.64
C SER A 75 -2.33 2.43 -32.53
N TYR A 76 -2.10 1.11 -32.47
CA TYR A 76 -2.90 0.13 -33.20
C TYR A 76 -4.36 0.11 -32.72
N GLU A 77 -4.58 0.15 -31.40
CA GLU A 77 -5.92 0.21 -30.80
C GLU A 77 -6.66 1.49 -31.21
N GLN A 78 -5.98 2.65 -31.24
CA GLN A 78 -6.56 3.92 -31.68
C GLN A 78 -6.99 3.91 -33.15
N GLN A 79 -6.25 3.24 -34.02
CA GLN A 79 -6.53 3.19 -35.46
C GLN A 79 -7.61 2.16 -35.82
N THR A 80 -7.59 1.00 -35.17
CA THR A 80 -8.43 -0.15 -35.55
C THR A 80 -9.62 -0.36 -34.62
N GLY A 81 -9.62 0.26 -33.44
CA GLY A 81 -10.55 -0.05 -32.36
C GLY A 81 -10.33 -1.42 -31.71
N ILE A 82 -9.32 -2.19 -32.15
CA ILE A 82 -9.03 -3.54 -31.67
C ILE A 82 -7.79 -3.50 -30.78
N LYS A 83 -7.90 -4.06 -29.57
CA LYS A 83 -6.76 -4.17 -28.65
C LYS A 83 -5.67 -5.08 -29.22
N ALA A 84 -4.46 -4.55 -29.35
CA ALA A 84 -3.31 -5.33 -29.80
C ALA A 84 -2.92 -6.38 -28.74
N LEU A 85 -2.65 -7.61 -29.18
CA LEU A 85 -2.12 -8.69 -28.34
C LEU A 85 -0.62 -8.93 -28.54
N TRP A 86 0.03 -8.14 -29.40
CA TRP A 86 1.45 -8.25 -29.74
C TRP A 86 2.09 -6.86 -29.73
N SER A 87 3.26 -6.73 -29.10
CA SER A 87 4.09 -5.53 -29.14
C SER A 87 5.24 -5.77 -30.12
N PRO A 88 5.32 -5.05 -31.25
CA PRO A 88 6.38 -5.26 -32.24
C PRO A 88 7.72 -4.60 -31.83
N ASN A 89 7.68 -3.64 -30.92
CA ASN A 89 8.80 -2.76 -30.59
C ASN A 89 9.59 -3.20 -29.34
N ALA A 90 9.14 -4.23 -28.63
CA ALA A 90 9.86 -4.82 -27.50
C ALA A 90 10.52 -6.14 -27.91
N PHE A 91 11.85 -6.27 -27.72
CA PHE A 91 12.61 -7.51 -27.96
C PHE A 91 12.40 -8.17 -29.34
N ALA A 92 12.29 -7.37 -30.41
CA ALA A 92 11.95 -7.83 -31.77
C ALA A 92 10.55 -8.47 -31.91
N GLY A 93 9.71 -8.33 -30.90
CA GLY A 93 8.35 -8.82 -30.85
C GLY A 93 8.09 -9.63 -29.58
N MET A 94 7.05 -9.27 -28.83
CA MET A 94 6.58 -10.09 -27.70
C MET A 94 5.06 -10.05 -27.51
N PRO A 95 4.49 -11.09 -26.89
CA PRO A 95 3.09 -11.07 -26.50
C PRO A 95 2.76 -9.91 -25.55
N GLY A 96 1.69 -9.19 -25.85
CA GLY A 96 1.24 -7.98 -25.15
C GLY A 96 0.54 -8.21 -23.82
N TYR A 97 0.34 -9.48 -23.40
CA TYR A 97 -0.38 -9.84 -22.17
C TYR A 97 0.22 -9.21 -20.89
N LEU A 98 1.53 -9.03 -20.85
CA LEU A 98 2.23 -8.42 -19.71
C LEU A 98 2.48 -6.92 -19.89
N ILE A 99 2.21 -6.38 -21.07
CA ILE A 99 2.40 -4.96 -21.40
C ILE A 99 1.06 -4.24 -21.26
N SER A 100 0.10 -4.55 -22.13
CA SER A 100 -1.22 -3.93 -22.11
C SER A 100 -2.30 -4.95 -22.45
N TYR A 101 -2.79 -5.67 -21.43
CA TYR A 101 -3.87 -6.64 -21.60
C TYR A 101 -5.26 -6.04 -21.30
N PRO A 102 -6.30 -6.38 -22.10
CA PRO A 102 -7.70 -6.10 -21.78
C PRO A 102 -8.16 -6.85 -20.54
N LEU A 103 -8.07 -6.23 -19.38
CA LEU A 103 -8.90 -6.60 -18.24
C LEU A 103 -9.95 -5.53 -18.06
N ASP A 104 -11.04 -5.68 -18.83
CA ASP A 104 -12.24 -4.82 -18.74
C ASP A 104 -13.22 -5.31 -17.67
N ILE A 105 -12.87 -6.34 -16.90
CA ILE A 105 -13.71 -6.82 -15.80
C ILE A 105 -13.66 -5.75 -14.70
N PRO A 106 -14.77 -5.11 -14.32
CA PRO A 106 -14.78 -4.18 -13.20
C PRO A 106 -14.69 -4.98 -11.90
N GLN A 107 -13.53 -4.98 -11.23
CA GLN A 107 -13.40 -5.53 -9.86
C GLN A 107 -13.32 -4.41 -8.81
N LEU A 108 -13.42 -4.78 -7.53
CA LEU A 108 -13.60 -3.91 -6.36
C LEU A 108 -12.72 -2.64 -6.31
N ASP A 109 -11.49 -2.67 -6.81
CA ASP A 109 -10.60 -1.52 -6.87
C ASP A 109 -10.91 -0.50 -7.99
N SER A 110 -11.88 -0.77 -8.88
CA SER A 110 -12.47 0.28 -9.73
C SER A 110 -13.21 1.32 -8.90
N VAL A 111 -13.85 0.90 -7.80
CA VAL A 111 -14.55 1.77 -6.85
C VAL A 111 -13.56 2.72 -6.15
N PHE A 112 -12.36 2.23 -5.85
CA PHE A 112 -11.28 3.02 -5.24
C PHE A 112 -10.40 3.76 -6.26
N GLY A 113 -10.68 3.63 -7.56
CA GLY A 113 -9.90 4.26 -8.62
C GLY A 113 -9.88 5.79 -8.56
N PHE A 114 -10.98 6.40 -8.10
CA PHE A 114 -11.09 7.85 -7.90
C PHE A 114 -10.13 8.36 -6.81
N LEU A 115 -10.08 7.66 -5.67
CA LEU A 115 -9.18 7.98 -4.56
C LEU A 115 -7.69 7.85 -4.94
N ARG A 116 -7.39 6.91 -5.85
CA ARG A 116 -6.03 6.68 -6.34
C ARG A 116 -5.51 7.87 -7.17
N GLY A 117 -6.37 8.54 -7.93
CA GLY A 117 -5.99 9.71 -8.73
C GLY A 117 -5.64 10.95 -7.88
N PHE A 118 -6.22 11.08 -6.69
CA PHE A 118 -6.13 12.31 -5.90
C PHE A 118 -4.95 12.34 -4.92
N ILE A 119 -4.44 11.18 -4.47
CA ILE A 119 -3.46 11.10 -3.36
C ILE A 119 -2.38 10.03 -3.62
N TRP A 120 -2.10 9.68 -4.88
CA TRP A 120 -0.94 8.82 -5.17
C TRP A 120 0.38 9.58 -4.93
N PRO A 121 1.42 9.00 -4.29
CA PRO A 121 1.52 7.65 -3.68
C PRO A 121 1.14 7.58 -2.18
N SER A 122 0.83 8.71 -1.55
CA SER A 122 0.56 8.80 -0.10
C SER A 122 -0.60 7.93 0.38
N SER A 123 -1.64 7.71 -0.43
CA SER A 123 -2.79 6.88 -0.08
C SER A 123 -2.39 5.43 0.22
N HIS A 124 -1.51 4.85 -0.60
CA HIS A 124 -0.99 3.50 -0.40
C HIS A 124 -0.02 3.42 0.77
N LEU A 125 0.76 4.47 1.03
CA LEU A 125 1.60 4.50 2.23
C LEU A 125 0.76 4.60 3.52
N ILE A 126 -0.32 5.38 3.52
CA ILE A 126 -1.26 5.42 4.66
C ILE A 126 -1.89 4.04 4.87
N LEU A 127 -2.32 3.38 3.79
CA LEU A 127 -2.86 2.03 3.85
C LEU A 127 -1.85 1.05 4.47
N LEU A 128 -0.57 1.14 4.07
CA LEU A 128 0.52 0.34 4.63
C LEU A 128 0.73 0.60 6.12
N LEU A 129 0.78 1.87 6.53
CA LEU A 129 0.98 2.30 7.91
C LEU A 129 -0.19 1.83 8.81
N ILE A 130 -1.43 2.08 8.40
CA ILE A 130 -2.62 1.68 9.16
C ILE A 130 -2.71 0.15 9.25
N GLY A 131 -2.46 -0.56 8.14
CA GLY A 131 -2.47 -2.02 8.13
C GLY A 131 -1.43 -2.60 9.09
N THR A 132 -0.22 -2.03 9.10
CA THR A 132 0.86 -2.47 10.00
C THR A 132 0.51 -2.16 11.46
N TYR A 133 -0.06 -0.99 11.72
CA TYR A 133 -0.54 -0.61 13.05
C TYR A 133 -1.59 -1.60 13.56
N LEU A 134 -2.63 -1.87 12.78
CA LEU A 134 -3.71 -2.78 13.18
C LEU A 134 -3.21 -4.22 13.34
N LEU A 135 -2.33 -4.70 12.45
CA LEU A 135 -1.70 -6.01 12.57
C LEU A 135 -0.93 -6.14 13.89
N THR A 136 -0.04 -5.19 14.17
CA THR A 136 0.79 -5.23 15.38
C THR A 136 -0.01 -5.00 16.65
N TRP A 137 -1.05 -4.17 16.60
CA TRP A 137 -1.97 -3.98 17.72
C TRP A 137 -2.78 -5.24 17.99
N TYR A 138 -3.25 -5.92 16.96
CA TYR A 138 -3.95 -7.21 17.09
C TYR A 138 -3.06 -8.30 17.71
N LEU A 139 -1.75 -8.23 17.50
CA LEU A 139 -0.79 -9.22 18.01
C LEU A 139 -0.25 -8.89 19.40
N SER A 140 0.00 -7.62 19.68
CA SER A 140 0.69 -7.16 20.91
C SER A 140 -0.23 -6.53 21.94
N GLU A 141 -1.43 -6.08 21.54
CA GLU A 141 -2.37 -5.30 22.34
C GLU A 141 -1.81 -3.95 22.88
N ASP A 142 -0.59 -3.57 22.48
CA ASP A 142 0.08 -2.32 22.87
C ASP A 142 0.04 -1.32 21.71
N LYS A 143 -0.67 -0.21 21.92
CA LYS A 143 -0.88 0.84 20.92
C LYS A 143 0.39 1.62 20.60
N ILE A 144 1.23 1.90 21.59
CA ILE A 144 2.44 2.70 21.39
C ILE A 144 3.48 1.85 20.64
N ALA A 145 3.67 0.59 21.03
CA ALA A 145 4.54 -0.33 20.31
C ALA A 145 4.08 -0.50 18.85
N SER A 146 2.76 -0.59 18.63
CA SER A 146 2.17 -0.72 17.30
C SER A 146 2.36 0.53 16.44
N LEU A 147 2.25 1.73 17.03
CA LEU A 147 2.55 2.99 16.35
C LEU A 147 4.02 3.02 15.87
N PHE A 148 4.97 2.67 16.75
CA PHE A 148 6.38 2.61 16.39
C PHE A 148 6.66 1.57 15.31
N SER A 149 6.03 0.40 15.39
CA SER A 149 6.17 -0.63 14.36
C SER A 149 5.65 -0.17 13.00
N ALA A 150 4.52 0.54 12.97
CA ALA A 150 3.97 1.08 11.73
C ALA A 150 4.93 2.09 11.10
N ILE A 151 5.44 3.05 11.88
CA ILE A 151 6.38 4.07 11.40
C ILE A 151 7.68 3.42 10.91
N ALA A 152 8.26 2.49 11.68
CA ALA A 152 9.50 1.80 11.32
C ALA A 152 9.36 1.03 10.00
N PHE A 153 8.24 0.33 9.81
CA PHE A 153 7.97 -0.40 8.57
C PHE A 153 7.74 0.55 7.39
N GLY A 154 6.90 1.58 7.57
CA GLY A 154 6.57 2.53 6.51
C GLY A 154 7.70 3.47 6.10
N LEU A 155 8.72 3.65 6.95
CA LEU A 155 9.91 4.45 6.65
C LEU A 155 11.15 3.59 6.34
N THR A 156 10.96 2.29 6.08
CA THR A 156 12.04 1.43 5.61
C THR A 156 12.56 1.92 4.25
N THR A 157 13.88 1.84 4.05
CA THR A 157 14.58 2.32 2.84
C THR A 157 14.07 1.70 1.53
N TYR A 158 13.46 0.52 1.58
CA TYR A 158 12.93 -0.18 0.42
C TYR A 158 11.77 0.56 -0.28
N LEU A 159 10.90 1.24 0.48
CA LEU A 159 9.71 1.89 -0.07
C LEU A 159 10.03 3.07 -1.01
N PRO A 160 10.94 4.00 -0.68
CA PRO A 160 11.36 5.02 -1.65
C PRO A 160 12.10 4.41 -2.85
N ILE A 161 12.93 3.37 -2.67
CA ILE A 161 13.68 2.74 -3.77
C ILE A 161 12.73 2.12 -4.81
N ILE A 162 11.71 1.38 -4.37
CA ILE A 162 10.77 0.70 -5.27
C ILE A 162 9.88 1.70 -6.03
N LEU A 163 9.56 2.83 -5.39
CA LEU A 163 8.81 3.92 -6.01
C LEU A 163 9.63 4.65 -7.08
N ILE A 164 10.90 4.95 -6.80
CA ILE A 164 11.80 5.60 -7.78
C ILE A 164 12.08 4.68 -8.97
N ALA A 165 12.17 3.36 -8.76
CA ALA A 165 12.31 2.42 -9.87
C ALA A 165 11.07 2.41 -10.79
N GLY A 166 9.89 2.76 -10.27
CA GLY A 166 8.63 2.71 -11.03
C GLY A 166 7.87 1.39 -10.86
N HIS A 167 8.26 0.57 -9.89
CA HIS A 167 7.63 -0.70 -9.54
C HIS A 167 6.34 -0.49 -8.73
N ASN A 168 5.43 0.32 -9.27
CA ASN A 168 4.21 0.78 -8.60
C ASN A 168 3.33 -0.40 -8.12
N SER A 169 3.18 -1.44 -8.95
CA SER A 169 2.38 -2.62 -8.59
C SER A 169 2.93 -3.37 -7.36
N LYS A 170 4.27 -3.46 -7.23
CA LYS A 170 4.90 -4.08 -6.06
C LYS A 170 4.67 -3.24 -4.80
N PHE A 171 4.72 -1.92 -4.92
CA PHE A 171 4.41 -1.01 -3.82
C PHE A 171 2.94 -1.15 -3.36
N VAL A 172 1.99 -1.22 -4.30
CA VAL A 172 0.58 -1.47 -3.95
C VAL A 172 0.41 -2.84 -3.26
N ALA A 173 1.11 -3.87 -3.73
CA ALA A 173 1.06 -5.20 -3.10
C ALA A 173 1.61 -5.18 -1.67
N LEU A 174 2.71 -4.47 -1.42
CA LEU A 174 3.24 -4.26 -0.07
C LEU A 174 2.27 -3.51 0.83
N ALA A 175 1.54 -2.52 0.31
CA ALA A 175 0.55 -1.77 1.10
C ALA A 175 -0.59 -2.66 1.61
N TRP A 176 -0.98 -3.68 0.84
CA TRP A 176 -2.00 -4.65 1.23
C TRP A 176 -1.48 -5.81 2.07
N ALA A 177 -0.16 -6.04 2.13
CA ALA A 177 0.42 -7.20 2.81
C ALA A 177 0.12 -7.25 4.32
N PRO A 178 0.20 -6.14 5.09
CA PRO A 178 -0.16 -6.15 6.51
C PRO A 178 -1.63 -6.51 6.75
N TRP A 179 -2.53 -6.05 5.85
CA TRP A 179 -3.96 -6.37 5.92
C TRP A 179 -4.23 -7.84 5.65
N LEU A 180 -3.52 -8.44 4.70
CA LEU A 180 -3.61 -9.86 4.40
C LEU A 180 -3.19 -10.69 5.62
N LEU A 181 -2.06 -10.34 6.24
CA LEU A 181 -1.58 -10.99 7.46
C LEU A 181 -2.54 -10.80 8.63
N LEU A 182 -3.14 -9.61 8.77
CA LEU A 182 -4.13 -9.34 9.81
C LEU A 182 -5.38 -10.19 9.62
N ALA A 183 -5.92 -10.28 8.40
CA ALA A 183 -7.08 -11.11 8.09
C ALA A 183 -6.77 -12.60 8.33
N PHE A 184 -5.57 -13.05 7.97
CA PHE A 184 -5.11 -14.41 8.23
C PHE A 184 -5.01 -14.70 9.73
N ALA A 185 -4.33 -13.84 10.50
CA ALA A 185 -4.21 -13.98 11.95
C ALA A 185 -5.58 -13.96 12.65
N TYR A 186 -6.49 -13.10 12.20
CA TYR A 186 -7.86 -13.05 12.69
C TYR A 186 -8.63 -14.34 12.40
N GLY A 187 -8.49 -14.89 11.20
CA GLY A 187 -9.10 -16.16 10.80
C GLY A 187 -8.62 -17.36 11.61
N LEU A 188 -7.33 -17.39 11.97
CA LEU A 188 -6.77 -18.44 12.83
C LEU A 188 -7.32 -18.39 14.26
N ARG A 189 -7.48 -17.19 14.84
CA ARG A 189 -8.00 -17.02 16.21
C ARG A 189 -9.52 -17.14 16.28
N ASN A 190 -10.23 -16.75 15.22
CA ASN A 190 -11.69 -16.74 15.15
C ASN A 190 -12.16 -17.46 13.87
N PRO A 191 -12.09 -18.80 13.83
CA PRO A 191 -12.49 -19.56 12.65
C PRO A 191 -14.00 -19.40 12.43
N SER A 192 -14.36 -18.69 11.36
CA SER A 192 -15.74 -18.44 10.99
C SER A 192 -15.85 -18.22 9.49
N PHE A 193 -17.05 -18.38 8.92
CA PHE A 193 -17.27 -18.05 7.52
C PHE A 193 -16.96 -16.57 7.21
N LYS A 194 -17.23 -15.67 8.15
CA LYS A 194 -16.93 -14.23 8.00
C LYS A 194 -15.44 -13.95 7.91
N SER A 195 -14.62 -14.62 8.74
CA SER A 195 -13.16 -14.45 8.70
C SER A 195 -12.54 -15.07 7.45
N ALA A 196 -13.07 -16.20 6.99
CA ALA A 196 -12.68 -16.78 5.70
C ALA A 196 -13.03 -15.86 4.52
N LEU A 197 -14.23 -15.26 4.51
CA LEU A 197 -14.65 -14.30 3.49
C LEU A 197 -13.77 -13.04 3.50
N LEU A 198 -13.46 -12.51 4.68
CA LEU A 198 -12.56 -11.35 4.83
C LEU A 198 -11.16 -11.65 4.27
N LEU A 199 -10.60 -12.82 4.61
CA LEU A 199 -9.30 -13.25 4.10
C LEU A 199 -9.32 -13.39 2.57
N ALA A 200 -10.35 -14.04 2.01
CA ALA A 200 -10.50 -14.20 0.57
C ALA A 200 -10.58 -12.84 -0.15
N LEU A 201 -11.34 -11.90 0.41
CA LEU A 201 -11.48 -10.56 -0.16
C LEU A 201 -10.16 -9.78 -0.14
N VAL A 202 -9.45 -9.78 0.99
CA VAL A 202 -8.15 -9.08 1.09
C VAL A 202 -7.09 -9.76 0.21
N ALA A 203 -7.09 -11.09 0.14
CA ALA A 203 -6.20 -11.84 -0.74
C ALA A 203 -6.46 -11.51 -2.22
N ALA A 204 -7.72 -11.42 -2.64
CA ALA A 204 -8.09 -11.02 -3.99
C ALA A 204 -7.60 -9.59 -4.32
N LEU A 205 -7.74 -8.64 -3.39
CA LEU A 205 -7.23 -7.28 -3.55
C LEU A 205 -5.69 -7.23 -3.60
N ASN A 206 -5.00 -8.03 -2.78
CA ASN A 206 -3.55 -8.11 -2.78
C ASN A 206 -3.00 -8.72 -4.09
N LEU A 207 -3.62 -9.79 -4.58
CA LEU A 207 -3.26 -10.40 -5.87
C LEU A 207 -3.52 -9.45 -7.04
N ARG A 208 -4.63 -8.71 -7.02
CA ARG A 208 -4.92 -7.69 -8.04
C ARG A 208 -3.96 -6.51 -7.98
N ALA A 209 -3.37 -6.20 -6.82
CA ALA A 209 -2.37 -5.13 -6.70
C ALA A 209 -1.20 -5.29 -7.69
N GLY A 210 -0.76 -6.54 -7.94
CA GLY A 210 0.27 -6.84 -8.93
C GLY A 210 -0.11 -6.47 -10.37
N ILE A 211 -1.42 -6.38 -10.66
CA ILE A 211 -2.00 -6.09 -11.98
C ILE A 211 -2.47 -4.62 -12.08
N SER A 212 -2.60 -3.93 -10.94
CA SER A 212 -3.18 -2.59 -10.85
C SER A 212 -2.25 -1.52 -11.43
N ARG A 213 -2.65 -0.90 -12.56
CA ARG A 213 -1.89 0.18 -13.22
C ARG A 213 -2.03 1.51 -12.46
N SER A 214 -1.02 2.37 -12.54
CA SER A 214 -1.08 3.72 -11.95
C SER A 214 -2.11 4.60 -12.69
N PRO A 215 -2.83 5.51 -12.00
CA PRO A 215 -3.91 6.32 -12.60
C PRO A 215 -3.43 7.24 -13.72
N THR A 216 -2.18 7.71 -13.64
CA THR A 216 -1.53 8.54 -14.67
C THR A 216 -1.52 7.90 -16.06
N MET A 217 -1.74 6.59 -16.14
CA MET A 217 -1.77 5.84 -17.40
C MET A 217 -3.17 5.72 -18.04
N ARG A 218 -4.24 6.17 -17.38
CA ARG A 218 -5.60 6.12 -17.95
C ARG A 218 -5.95 7.40 -18.73
N ASP A 219 -5.31 8.51 -18.40
CA ASP A 219 -5.69 9.83 -18.89
C ASP A 219 -4.89 10.29 -20.12
N SER A 220 -3.65 9.83 -20.30
CA SER A 220 -2.88 10.12 -21.53
C SER A 220 -3.45 9.45 -22.79
N SER A 221 -4.37 8.49 -22.62
CA SER A 221 -5.05 7.78 -23.72
C SER A 221 -6.45 8.30 -24.02
N ARG A 222 -6.98 9.26 -23.24
CA ARG A 222 -8.21 9.95 -23.61
C ARG A 222 -7.83 11.25 -24.31
N PRO A 223 -8.15 11.43 -25.60
CA PRO A 223 -8.07 12.76 -26.16
C PRO A 223 -8.99 13.66 -25.33
N SER A 224 -8.47 14.79 -24.86
CA SER A 224 -9.26 15.86 -24.29
C SER A 224 -10.36 16.21 -25.29
N SER A 225 -11.60 15.80 -25.03
CA SER A 225 -12.75 16.24 -25.79
C SER A 225 -12.98 17.71 -25.45
N GLY A 226 -12.26 18.60 -26.12
CA GLY A 226 -12.31 20.04 -25.89
C GLY A 226 -11.48 20.80 -26.92
N SER A 227 -12.19 21.49 -27.81
CA SER A 227 -11.74 22.47 -28.82
C SER A 227 -10.95 21.96 -30.03
N LEU A 228 -11.64 21.21 -30.89
CA LEU A 228 -11.62 21.52 -32.33
C LEU A 228 -12.90 22.29 -32.64
N ARG A 229 -12.81 23.62 -32.59
CA ARG A 229 -13.72 24.55 -33.26
C ARG A 229 -12.86 25.66 -33.84
N GLU A 230 -12.87 25.70 -35.17
CA GLU A 230 -12.50 26.78 -36.10
C GLU A 230 -11.10 27.40 -36.01
#